data_AF-A0A5N5L267-F1
#
_entry.id   AF-A0A5N5L267-F1
#
_cell.length_a   1.000
_cell.length_b   1.000
_cell.length_c   1.000
_cell.angle_alpha   90.00
_cell.angle_beta   90.00
_cell.angle_gamma   90.00
#
_symmetry.space_group_name_H-M   'P 1'
#
loop_
_entity.id
_entity.type
_entity.pdbx_description
1 polymer ?
#
loop_
_entity_poly.entity_id
_entity_poly.type
_entity_poly.pdbx_seq_one_letter_code
_entity_poly.pdbx_strand_id
1 'polypeptide(L)'
;MHGRKIDQTRTAMLKILGDLAEDDYFGLIIFDSEVDVWKAELLQATERNVKQAKNFVKNINDRGATDINAAVLKGVDMIKRYPREGSASILILLTDGQPTTGETKTDRIQANIKKAIGGKFPFYCLGFGFDVSFDFLEKMALENNGVARRIYEDSDADLQLEGFYKEVATPLLTDVQLNYIGAANLTQTSFRQYYNGSEIVVAGQITDNSLETFQTEVIAISKNTNVTYQDSVSTKDVIDVLPQHENFIQRLWAYLTVKQLLEKEVALKGEEKEAARKKALDLSLKYEFVTPLTSMVVTKPQEEETQVAHKPKEGMRPPKRHHSMRRKHKPSSCCKWKGYGRNFSCVLACNSGKDCRYVPSSTRQASKPKPAFSIAYHVPQY
;
A
#
# COMPACT_ATOMS: atom_id res chain seq x y z
N MET A 1 -11.50 9.11 -13.87
CA MET A 1 -10.60 8.48 -14.84
C MET A 1 -10.44 9.22 -16.17
N HIS A 2 -11.29 10.19 -16.55
CA HIS A 2 -11.13 10.91 -17.82
C HIS A 2 -9.69 11.44 -18.06
N GLY A 3 -9.23 11.40 -19.31
CA GLY A 3 -7.95 11.95 -19.74
C GLY A 3 -6.76 11.07 -19.36
N ARG A 4 -5.69 11.67 -18.82
CA ARG A 4 -4.41 10.98 -18.65
C ARG A 4 -4.49 9.71 -17.80
N LYS A 5 -5.34 9.67 -16.77
CA LYS A 5 -5.49 8.49 -15.90
C LYS A 5 -5.93 7.25 -16.69
N ILE A 6 -7.00 7.35 -17.48
CA ILE A 6 -7.47 6.20 -18.26
C ILE A 6 -6.45 5.80 -19.33
N ASP A 7 -5.77 6.76 -19.95
CA ASP A 7 -4.72 6.46 -20.93
C ASP A 7 -3.54 5.69 -20.29
N GLN A 8 -3.09 6.12 -19.10
CA GLN A 8 -2.03 5.45 -18.35
C GLN A 8 -2.46 4.08 -17.84
N THR A 9 -3.71 3.94 -17.37
CA THR A 9 -4.27 2.65 -17.00
C THR A 9 -4.33 1.70 -18.19
N ARG A 10 -4.80 2.16 -19.36
CA ARG A 10 -4.81 1.32 -20.58
C ARG A 10 -3.39 0.88 -20.94
N THR A 11 -2.42 1.80 -20.93
CA THR A 11 -1.00 1.51 -21.21
C THR A 11 -0.44 0.45 -20.25
N ALA A 12 -0.62 0.63 -18.94
CA ALA A 12 -0.19 -0.34 -17.93
C ALA A 12 -0.85 -1.71 -18.14
N MET A 13 -2.16 -1.74 -18.37
CA MET A 13 -2.91 -2.98 -18.61
C MET A 13 -2.45 -3.72 -19.86
N LEU A 14 -2.10 -3.00 -20.94
CA LEU A 14 -1.56 -3.62 -22.16
C LEU A 14 -0.21 -4.30 -21.92
N LYS A 15 0.63 -3.74 -21.04
CA LYS A 15 1.90 -4.34 -20.62
C LYS A 15 1.66 -5.54 -19.71
N ILE A 16 0.86 -5.39 -18.65
CA ILE A 16 0.49 -6.46 -17.71
C ILE A 16 -0.07 -7.67 -18.45
N LEU A 17 -1.01 -7.47 -19.38
CA LEU A 17 -1.56 -8.56 -20.19
C LEU A 17 -0.52 -9.22 -21.11
N GLY A 18 0.54 -8.51 -21.49
CA GLY A 18 1.66 -9.08 -22.26
C GLY A 18 2.64 -9.89 -21.42
N ASP A 19 2.68 -9.65 -20.12
CA ASP A 19 3.59 -10.31 -19.18
C ASP A 19 2.93 -11.48 -18.44
N LEU A 20 1.64 -11.76 -18.69
CA LEU A 20 0.97 -12.95 -18.17
C LEU A 20 1.63 -14.21 -18.74
N ALA A 21 1.89 -15.17 -17.87
CA ALA A 21 2.38 -16.48 -18.28
C ALA A 21 1.23 -17.30 -18.88
N GLU A 22 1.52 -18.18 -19.84
CA GLU A 22 0.46 -18.93 -20.56
C GLU A 22 -0.41 -19.81 -19.67
N ASP A 23 0.12 -20.23 -18.52
CA ASP A 23 -0.60 -21.04 -17.53
C ASP A 23 -1.52 -20.20 -16.62
N ASP A 24 -1.41 -18.87 -16.66
CA ASP A 24 -2.27 -17.94 -15.91
C ASP A 24 -3.71 -17.98 -16.39
N TYR A 25 -4.64 -17.76 -15.45
CA TYR A 25 -6.05 -17.54 -15.77
C TYR A 25 -6.47 -16.16 -15.30
N PHE A 26 -7.12 -15.39 -16.16
CA PHE A 26 -7.42 -14.00 -15.86
C PHE A 26 -8.79 -13.57 -16.32
N GLY A 27 -9.29 -12.51 -15.70
CA GLY A 27 -10.53 -11.84 -16.04
C GLY A 27 -10.41 -10.34 -15.81
N LEU A 28 -11.08 -9.57 -16.65
CA LEU A 28 -11.12 -8.12 -16.57
C LEU A 28 -12.53 -7.66 -16.24
N ILE A 29 -12.65 -6.78 -15.25
CA ILE A 29 -13.90 -6.16 -14.84
C ILE A 29 -13.74 -4.64 -14.93
N ILE A 30 -14.58 -4.03 -15.76
CA ILE A 30 -14.75 -2.59 -15.84
C ILE A 30 -15.96 -2.25 -15.02
N PHE A 31 -15.89 -1.16 -14.26
CA PHE A 31 -17.06 -0.72 -13.53
C PHE A 31 -17.20 0.79 -13.46
N ASP A 32 -18.45 1.20 -13.43
CA ASP A 32 -18.88 2.58 -13.38
C ASP A 32 -20.25 2.64 -12.69
N SER A 33 -21.33 3.01 -13.38
CA SER A 33 -22.69 2.71 -12.93
C SER A 33 -23.08 1.24 -13.08
N GLU A 34 -22.42 0.54 -14.00
CA GLU A 34 -22.64 -0.86 -14.33
C GLU A 34 -21.34 -1.65 -14.16
N VAL A 35 -21.44 -2.98 -14.16
CA VAL A 35 -20.29 -3.90 -14.08
C VAL A 35 -20.21 -4.68 -15.37
N ASP A 36 -19.19 -4.37 -16.18
CA ASP A 36 -18.92 -5.03 -17.45
C ASP A 36 -17.74 -5.99 -17.32
N VAL A 37 -17.98 -7.25 -17.64
CA VAL A 37 -16.94 -8.28 -17.65
C VAL A 37 -16.49 -8.54 -19.08
N TRP A 38 -15.19 -8.65 -19.31
CA TRP A 38 -14.65 -9.06 -20.61
C TRP A 38 -15.17 -10.44 -21.02
N LYS A 39 -15.19 -11.36 -20.05
CA LYS A 39 -15.68 -12.74 -20.16
C LYS A 39 -16.38 -13.15 -18.87
N ALA A 40 -17.34 -14.07 -18.97
CA ALA A 40 -18.11 -14.56 -17.83
C ALA A 40 -17.26 -15.35 -16.82
N GLU A 41 -16.13 -15.90 -17.26
CA GLU A 41 -15.25 -16.80 -16.52
C GLU A 41 -13.79 -16.35 -16.69
N LEU A 42 -12.92 -16.84 -15.82
CA LEU A 42 -11.48 -16.64 -15.95
C LEU A 42 -10.94 -17.53 -17.07
N LEU A 43 -10.27 -16.93 -18.05
CA LEU A 43 -9.73 -17.65 -19.20
C LEU A 43 -8.22 -17.75 -19.12
N GLN A 44 -7.69 -18.85 -19.64
CA GLN A 44 -6.25 -19.06 -19.75
C GLN A 44 -5.60 -17.96 -20.61
N ALA A 45 -4.40 -17.51 -20.23
CA ALA A 45 -3.60 -16.50 -20.89
C ALA A 45 -2.93 -16.97 -22.20
N THR A 46 -3.67 -17.69 -23.03
CA THR A 46 -3.25 -18.00 -24.40
C THR A 46 -3.06 -16.72 -25.22
N GLU A 47 -2.17 -16.73 -26.21
CA GLU A 47 -1.94 -15.58 -27.10
C GLU A 47 -3.24 -15.00 -27.68
N ARG A 48 -4.19 -15.88 -28.05
CA ARG A 48 -5.51 -15.51 -28.56
C ARG A 48 -6.32 -14.74 -27.52
N ASN A 49 -6.40 -15.26 -26.30
CA ASN A 49 -7.17 -14.64 -25.21
C ASN A 49 -6.54 -13.33 -24.77
N VAL A 50 -5.22 -13.27 -24.64
CA VAL A 50 -4.46 -12.05 -24.34
C VAL A 50 -4.71 -10.98 -25.42
N LYS A 51 -4.67 -11.34 -26.72
CA LYS A 51 -4.95 -10.40 -27.81
C LYS A 51 -6.39 -9.86 -27.74
N GLN A 52 -7.36 -10.71 -27.44
CA GLN A 52 -8.76 -10.29 -27.27
C GLN A 52 -8.94 -9.37 -26.06
N ALA A 53 -8.29 -9.67 -24.94
CA ALA A 53 -8.31 -8.84 -23.75
C ALA A 53 -7.65 -7.48 -23.99
N LYS A 54 -6.50 -7.43 -24.69
CA LYS A 54 -5.86 -6.17 -25.11
C LYS A 54 -6.78 -5.31 -25.96
N ASN A 55 -7.55 -5.92 -26.86
CA ASN A 55 -8.56 -5.19 -27.65
C ASN A 55 -9.72 -4.68 -26.78
N PHE A 56 -10.17 -5.46 -25.80
CA PHE A 56 -11.16 -5.00 -24.82
C PHE A 56 -10.64 -3.79 -24.03
N VAL A 57 -9.39 -3.83 -23.53
CA VAL A 57 -8.73 -2.74 -22.79
C VAL A 57 -8.61 -1.46 -23.62
N LYS A 58 -8.29 -1.56 -24.91
CA LYS A 58 -8.18 -0.38 -25.79
C LYS A 58 -9.48 0.39 -25.95
N ASN A 59 -10.62 -0.29 -25.86
CA ASN A 59 -11.95 0.28 -26.10
C ASN A 59 -12.67 0.74 -24.83
N ILE A 60 -12.00 0.66 -23.69
CA ILE A 60 -12.54 1.11 -22.41
C ILE A 60 -12.73 2.61 -22.45
N ASN A 61 -13.90 3.13 -22.08
CA ASN A 61 -14.18 4.56 -21.98
C ASN A 61 -14.72 4.90 -20.60
N ASP A 62 -14.58 6.16 -20.17
CA ASP A 62 -15.17 6.60 -18.93
C ASP A 62 -16.65 6.93 -19.11
N ARG A 63 -17.52 6.24 -18.35
CA ARG A 63 -18.99 6.45 -18.41
C ARG A 63 -19.58 7.08 -17.14
N GLY A 64 -18.74 7.37 -16.15
CA GLY A 64 -19.12 8.05 -14.90
C GLY A 64 -19.82 7.14 -13.88
N ALA A 65 -19.98 7.61 -12.64
CA ALA A 65 -20.35 6.80 -11.47
C ALA A 65 -19.33 5.69 -11.13
N THR A 66 -19.54 5.05 -9.98
CA THR A 66 -18.57 4.14 -9.36
C THR A 66 -19.27 3.13 -8.44
N ASP A 67 -19.47 1.89 -8.89
CA ASP A 67 -19.99 0.77 -8.08
C ASP A 67 -18.87 -0.19 -7.66
N ILE A 68 -18.10 0.20 -6.65
CA ILE A 68 -17.00 -0.63 -6.12
C ILE A 68 -17.54 -1.95 -5.57
N ASN A 69 -18.70 -1.92 -4.91
CA ASN A 69 -19.27 -3.08 -4.26
C ASN A 69 -19.64 -4.17 -5.27
N ALA A 70 -20.40 -3.82 -6.31
CA ALA A 70 -20.80 -4.78 -7.33
C ALA A 70 -19.58 -5.33 -8.09
N ALA A 71 -18.62 -4.47 -8.43
CA ALA A 71 -17.42 -4.86 -9.17
C ALA A 71 -16.56 -5.88 -8.41
N VAL A 72 -16.26 -5.60 -7.13
CA VAL A 72 -15.44 -6.49 -6.31
C VAL A 72 -16.18 -7.80 -6.03
N LEU A 73 -17.48 -7.75 -5.69
CA LEU A 73 -18.27 -8.97 -5.51
C LEU A 73 -18.33 -9.82 -6.77
N LYS A 74 -18.37 -9.19 -7.95
CA LYS A 74 -18.31 -9.91 -9.23
C LYS A 74 -16.95 -10.59 -9.45
N GLY A 75 -15.85 -9.92 -9.12
CA GLY A 75 -14.50 -10.51 -9.17
C GLY A 75 -14.37 -11.70 -8.23
N VAL A 76 -14.88 -11.59 -7.01
CA VAL A 76 -14.91 -12.69 -6.05
C VAL A 76 -15.74 -13.87 -6.56
N ASP A 77 -16.91 -13.62 -7.14
CA ASP A 77 -17.77 -14.65 -7.76
C ASP A 77 -17.02 -15.38 -8.89
N MET A 78 -16.33 -14.64 -9.77
CA MET A 78 -15.56 -15.22 -10.87
C MET A 78 -14.42 -16.13 -10.39
N ILE A 79 -13.69 -15.74 -9.34
CA ILE A 79 -12.63 -16.56 -8.74
C ILE A 79 -13.23 -17.80 -8.06
N LYS A 80 -14.31 -17.64 -7.29
CA LYS A 80 -14.89 -18.73 -6.50
C LYS A 80 -15.61 -19.79 -7.33
N ARG A 81 -16.13 -19.44 -8.51
CA ARG A 81 -16.89 -20.37 -9.35
C ARG A 81 -16.01 -21.45 -9.97
N TYR A 82 -14.74 -21.14 -10.23
CA TYR A 82 -13.79 -22.07 -10.87
C TYR A 82 -12.52 -22.19 -10.02
N PRO A 83 -12.61 -22.79 -8.81
CA PRO A 83 -11.43 -23.00 -7.98
C PRO A 83 -10.44 -23.86 -8.75
N ARG A 84 -9.19 -23.41 -8.80
CA ARG A 84 -8.09 -24.14 -9.40
C ARG A 84 -7.08 -24.51 -8.34
N GLU A 85 -7.03 -25.81 -8.04
CA GLU A 85 -5.98 -26.36 -7.20
C GLU A 85 -4.62 -26.04 -7.83
N GLY A 86 -3.67 -25.60 -7.01
CA GLY A 86 -2.29 -25.31 -7.42
C GLY A 86 -2.09 -23.90 -7.94
N SER A 87 -3.14 -23.08 -7.89
CA SER A 87 -3.09 -21.67 -8.25
C SER A 87 -3.27 -20.79 -7.02
N ALA A 88 -2.50 -19.72 -6.97
CA ALA A 88 -2.72 -18.60 -6.08
C ALA A 88 -3.71 -17.63 -6.74
N SER A 89 -4.84 -17.38 -6.08
CA SER A 89 -5.80 -16.38 -6.57
C SER A 89 -5.41 -14.99 -6.08
N ILE A 90 -5.62 -13.96 -6.89
CA ILE A 90 -5.35 -12.57 -6.54
C ILE A 90 -6.47 -11.70 -7.12
N LEU A 91 -6.95 -10.73 -6.34
CA LEU A 91 -7.90 -9.72 -6.80
C LEU A 91 -7.29 -8.32 -6.63
N ILE A 92 -7.24 -7.53 -7.70
CA ILE A 92 -6.66 -6.19 -7.73
C ILE A 92 -7.75 -5.19 -8.11
N LEU A 93 -8.05 -4.23 -7.24
CA LEU A 93 -8.91 -3.08 -7.53
C LEU A 93 -8.04 -1.88 -7.88
N LEU A 94 -8.44 -1.06 -8.84
CA LEU A 94 -7.86 0.24 -9.18
C LEU A 94 -8.98 1.28 -9.26
N THR A 95 -8.97 2.31 -8.42
CA THR A 95 -10.00 3.35 -8.45
C THR A 95 -9.42 4.75 -8.28
N ASP A 96 -9.98 5.73 -8.98
CA ASP A 96 -9.66 7.15 -8.77
C ASP A 96 -10.72 7.93 -7.99
N GLY A 97 -11.72 7.23 -7.44
CA GLY A 97 -12.87 7.86 -6.79
C GLY A 97 -13.54 7.02 -5.69
N GLN A 98 -14.53 7.65 -5.07
CA GLN A 98 -15.40 7.06 -4.05
C GLN A 98 -16.51 6.23 -4.70
N PRO A 99 -17.10 5.26 -3.99
CA PRO A 99 -18.34 4.63 -4.44
C PRO A 99 -19.47 5.67 -4.52
N THR A 100 -20.16 5.74 -5.65
CA THR A 100 -21.20 6.76 -5.94
C THR A 100 -22.53 6.19 -6.40
N THR A 101 -22.59 4.92 -6.80
CA THR A 101 -23.84 4.21 -7.09
C THR A 101 -23.85 2.84 -6.39
N GLY A 102 -24.99 2.15 -6.42
CA GLY A 102 -25.15 0.87 -5.74
C GLY A 102 -25.07 1.03 -4.21
N GLU A 103 -24.26 0.18 -3.55
CA GLU A 103 -23.94 0.38 -2.13
C GLU A 103 -22.79 1.39 -2.00
N THR A 104 -23.06 2.50 -1.31
CA THR A 104 -22.12 3.63 -1.16
C THR A 104 -21.58 3.76 0.26
N LYS A 105 -22.15 3.05 1.24
CA LYS A 105 -21.69 3.09 2.63
C LYS A 105 -20.43 2.25 2.77
N THR A 106 -19.29 2.91 2.93
CA THR A 106 -17.95 2.31 3.03
C THR A 106 -17.86 1.13 4.00
N ASP A 107 -18.43 1.25 5.21
CA ASP A 107 -18.44 0.16 6.20
C ASP A 107 -19.21 -1.09 5.73
N ARG A 108 -20.29 -0.91 4.96
CA ARG A 108 -21.06 -2.03 4.39
C ARG A 108 -20.31 -2.68 3.24
N ILE A 109 -19.69 -1.88 2.38
CA ILE A 109 -18.85 -2.38 1.28
C ILE A 109 -17.70 -3.23 1.83
N GLN A 110 -17.00 -2.73 2.86
CA GLN A 110 -15.94 -3.47 3.56
C GLN A 110 -16.46 -4.80 4.12
N ALA A 111 -17.59 -4.78 4.83
CA ALA A 111 -18.19 -5.99 5.40
C ALA A 111 -18.64 -7.00 4.32
N ASN A 112 -19.24 -6.53 3.23
CA ASN A 112 -19.66 -7.36 2.10
C ASN A 112 -18.46 -8.06 1.46
N ILE A 113 -17.40 -7.31 1.15
CA ILE A 113 -16.19 -7.82 0.50
C ILE A 113 -15.46 -8.79 1.42
N LYS A 114 -15.28 -8.44 2.71
CA LYS A 114 -14.67 -9.33 3.71
C LYS A 114 -15.41 -10.67 3.81
N LYS A 115 -16.74 -10.62 3.89
CA LYS A 115 -17.59 -11.82 3.90
C LYS A 115 -17.46 -12.61 2.60
N ALA A 116 -17.44 -11.92 1.46
CA ALA A 116 -17.37 -12.53 0.15
C ALA A 116 -16.03 -13.21 -0.09
N ILE A 117 -14.89 -12.61 0.28
CA ILE A 117 -13.56 -13.24 0.12
C ILE A 117 -13.40 -14.38 1.12
N GLY A 118 -13.72 -14.13 2.40
CA GLY A 118 -13.62 -15.14 3.46
C GLY A 118 -12.18 -15.58 3.73
N GLY A 119 -11.21 -14.69 3.55
CA GLY A 119 -9.80 -14.94 3.82
C GLY A 119 -9.07 -15.87 2.84
N LYS A 120 -9.69 -16.22 1.70
CA LYS A 120 -9.15 -17.21 0.75
C LYS A 120 -8.02 -16.71 -0.15
N PHE A 121 -8.00 -15.42 -0.45
CA PHE A 121 -7.00 -14.80 -1.33
C PHE A 121 -6.78 -13.34 -0.98
N PRO A 122 -5.60 -12.77 -1.27
CA PRO A 122 -5.32 -11.36 -1.05
C PRO A 122 -6.15 -10.47 -1.98
N PHE A 123 -6.56 -9.32 -1.43
CA PHE A 123 -7.24 -8.27 -2.17
C PHE A 123 -6.45 -6.97 -2.11
N TYR A 124 -5.92 -6.56 -3.26
CA TYR A 124 -5.10 -5.37 -3.41
C TYR A 124 -5.91 -4.18 -3.90
N CYS A 125 -5.66 -3.00 -3.34
CA CYS A 125 -6.38 -1.77 -3.70
C CYS A 125 -5.43 -0.69 -4.19
N LEU A 126 -5.57 -0.27 -5.44
CA LEU A 126 -4.77 0.79 -6.06
C LEU A 126 -5.61 2.06 -6.11
N GLY A 127 -5.21 3.07 -5.34
CA GLY A 127 -5.85 4.38 -5.31
C GLY A 127 -5.17 5.36 -6.27
N PHE A 128 -5.80 5.69 -7.39
CA PHE A 128 -5.21 6.55 -8.42
C PHE A 128 -5.49 8.03 -8.14
N GLY A 129 -4.50 8.68 -7.56
CA GLY A 129 -4.55 10.10 -7.22
C GLY A 129 -5.21 10.38 -5.89
N PHE A 130 -5.50 11.66 -5.61
CA PHE A 130 -5.92 12.12 -4.28
C PHE A 130 -7.43 12.24 -4.10
N ASP A 131 -8.22 11.96 -5.14
CA ASP A 131 -9.69 12.01 -5.12
C ASP A 131 -10.34 10.76 -4.46
N VAL A 132 -9.53 9.81 -4.00
CA VAL A 132 -9.95 8.57 -3.35
C VAL A 132 -9.72 8.61 -1.84
N SER A 133 -10.61 7.93 -1.10
CA SER A 133 -10.49 7.76 0.34
C SER A 133 -9.53 6.61 0.56
N PHE A 134 -8.29 6.95 0.87
CA PHE A 134 -7.25 5.94 1.01
C PHE A 134 -7.46 5.08 2.24
N ASP A 135 -7.83 5.69 3.37
CA ASP A 135 -8.19 4.97 4.60
C ASP A 135 -9.26 3.90 4.34
N PHE A 136 -10.22 4.19 3.45
CA PHE A 136 -11.24 3.21 3.03
C PHE A 136 -10.64 2.03 2.26
N LEU A 137 -9.75 2.29 1.30
CA LEU A 137 -9.06 1.26 0.50
C LEU A 137 -8.06 0.45 1.34
N GLU A 138 -7.26 1.13 2.15
CA GLU A 138 -6.26 0.54 3.04
C GLU A 138 -6.92 -0.43 4.01
N LYS A 139 -7.97 0.02 4.70
CA LYS A 139 -8.73 -0.85 5.59
C LYS A 139 -9.32 -2.06 4.86
N MET A 140 -9.88 -1.86 3.66
CA MET A 140 -10.47 -2.94 2.88
C MET A 140 -9.44 -3.98 2.43
N ALA A 141 -8.25 -3.55 2.02
CA ALA A 141 -7.15 -4.43 1.63
C ALA A 141 -6.59 -5.20 2.84
N LEU A 142 -6.34 -4.51 3.96
CA LEU A 142 -5.82 -5.10 5.20
C LEU A 142 -6.77 -6.16 5.78
N GLU A 143 -8.08 -5.92 5.76
CA GLU A 143 -9.09 -6.90 6.20
C GLU A 143 -9.11 -8.18 5.35
N ASN A 144 -8.47 -8.18 4.17
CA ASN A 144 -8.47 -9.24 3.18
C ASN A 144 -7.05 -9.68 2.77
N ASN A 145 -6.07 -9.59 3.69
CA ASN A 145 -4.68 -10.04 3.50
C ASN A 145 -3.94 -9.40 2.31
N GLY A 146 -4.39 -8.23 1.85
CA GLY A 146 -3.73 -7.47 0.81
C GLY A 146 -3.22 -6.12 1.32
N VAL A 147 -2.76 -5.30 0.38
CA VAL A 147 -2.20 -3.97 0.63
C VAL A 147 -2.88 -2.96 -0.29
N ALA A 148 -3.07 -1.74 0.22
CA ALA A 148 -3.45 -0.61 -0.62
C ALA A 148 -2.21 0.18 -1.05
N ARG A 149 -2.18 0.63 -2.30
CA ARG A 149 -1.10 1.46 -2.84
C ARG A 149 -1.67 2.68 -3.54
N ARG A 150 -1.09 3.84 -3.28
CA ARG A 150 -1.40 5.06 -4.00
C ARG A 150 -0.61 5.10 -5.31
N ILE A 151 -1.31 5.39 -6.40
CA ILE A 151 -0.73 5.69 -7.70
C ILE A 151 -0.79 7.21 -7.87
N TYR A 152 0.36 7.85 -8.01
CA TYR A 152 0.44 9.30 -8.13
C TYR A 152 0.13 9.74 -9.56
N GLU A 153 -0.62 10.84 -9.70
CA GLU A 153 -1.02 11.40 -11.00
C GLU A 153 0.13 12.14 -11.68
N ASP A 154 1.18 11.41 -12.05
CA ASP A 154 2.35 11.96 -12.72
C ASP A 154 2.66 11.21 -14.03
N SER A 155 3.71 11.60 -14.75
CA SER A 155 4.09 11.00 -16.04
C SER A 155 4.41 9.51 -15.97
N ASP A 156 4.74 8.98 -14.79
CA ASP A 156 5.18 7.60 -14.55
C ASP A 156 4.10 6.70 -13.93
N ALA A 157 2.83 7.15 -13.87
CA ALA A 157 1.76 6.37 -13.23
C ALA A 157 1.57 4.97 -13.85
N ASP A 158 1.82 4.83 -15.15
CA ASP A 158 1.81 3.52 -15.82
C ASP A 158 2.94 2.61 -15.33
N LEU A 159 4.13 3.16 -15.06
CA LEU A 159 5.25 2.43 -14.46
C LEU A 159 4.98 2.08 -12.99
N GLN A 160 4.29 2.94 -12.23
CA GLN A 160 3.88 2.62 -10.86
C GLN A 160 2.90 1.44 -10.82
N LEU A 161 1.96 1.37 -11.77
CA LEU A 161 1.02 0.25 -11.93
C LEU A 161 1.75 -1.04 -12.34
N GLU A 162 2.65 -0.94 -13.32
CA GLU A 162 3.47 -2.07 -13.78
C GLU A 162 4.37 -2.60 -12.65
N GLY A 163 5.01 -1.72 -11.90
CA GLY A 163 5.86 -2.06 -10.75
C GLY A 163 5.07 -2.78 -9.66
N PHE A 164 3.88 -2.28 -9.31
CA PHE A 164 3.02 -2.97 -8.36
C PHE A 164 2.64 -4.38 -8.85
N TYR A 165 2.27 -4.51 -10.13
CA TYR A 165 1.93 -5.83 -10.68
C TYR A 165 3.11 -6.79 -10.56
N LYS A 166 4.33 -6.39 -10.95
CA LYS A 166 5.54 -7.24 -10.85
C LYS A 166 5.82 -7.74 -9.44
N GLU A 167 5.49 -6.97 -8.41
CA GLU A 167 5.65 -7.39 -7.01
C GLU A 167 4.70 -8.53 -6.60
N VAL A 168 3.52 -8.62 -7.22
CA VAL A 168 2.48 -9.61 -6.89
C VAL A 168 2.24 -10.64 -8.00
N ALA A 169 2.94 -10.52 -9.13
CA ALA A 169 2.69 -11.30 -10.34
C ALA A 169 3.16 -12.75 -10.25
N THR A 170 4.03 -13.11 -9.31
CA THR A 170 4.62 -14.46 -9.26
C THR A 170 4.60 -15.00 -7.82
N PRO A 171 3.46 -15.52 -7.35
CA PRO A 171 3.36 -16.18 -6.06
C PRO A 171 4.06 -17.55 -6.12
N LEU A 172 5.03 -17.76 -5.24
CA LEU A 172 5.79 -19.01 -5.14
C LEU A 172 5.20 -19.95 -4.09
N LEU A 173 4.70 -19.40 -2.97
CA LEU A 173 4.11 -20.16 -1.87
C LEU A 173 2.77 -19.55 -1.44
N THR A 174 1.85 -20.39 -0.98
CA THR A 174 0.60 -20.00 -0.31
C THR A 174 0.52 -20.58 1.10
N ASP A 175 -0.30 -19.94 1.94
CA ASP A 175 -0.56 -20.35 3.32
C ASP A 175 0.73 -20.64 4.10
N VAL A 176 1.66 -19.68 4.02
CA VAL A 176 2.95 -19.73 4.70
C VAL A 176 2.73 -19.53 6.20
N GLN A 177 3.17 -20.49 6.99
CA GLN A 177 3.11 -20.48 8.44
C GLN A 177 4.52 -20.68 9.01
N LEU A 178 4.98 -19.71 9.80
CA LEU A 178 6.26 -19.76 10.49
C LEU A 178 6.02 -20.07 11.97
N ASN A 179 6.39 -21.27 12.40
CA ASN A 179 6.29 -21.74 13.75
C ASN A 179 7.63 -21.57 14.47
N TYR A 180 7.58 -21.06 15.69
CA TYR A 180 8.75 -20.84 16.54
C TYR A 180 8.53 -21.48 17.91
N ILE A 181 9.46 -22.34 18.32
CA ILE A 181 9.54 -22.86 19.69
C ILE A 181 10.61 -22.07 20.43
N GLY A 182 10.38 -21.73 21.70
CA GLY A 182 11.33 -20.92 22.48
C GLY A 182 11.32 -19.43 22.14
N ALA A 183 10.25 -18.91 21.54
CA ALA A 183 10.08 -17.48 21.24
C ALA A 183 8.69 -16.96 21.61
N ALA A 184 8.64 -15.68 22.00
CA ALA A 184 7.44 -14.93 22.37
C ALA A 184 7.44 -13.55 21.72
N ASN A 185 6.33 -12.82 21.86
CA ASN A 185 6.16 -11.45 21.32
C ASN A 185 6.49 -11.36 19.81
N LEU A 186 6.11 -12.39 19.05
CA LEU A 186 6.35 -12.48 17.61
C LEU A 186 5.51 -11.46 16.85
N THR A 187 6.08 -10.93 15.78
CA THR A 187 5.34 -10.27 14.70
C THR A 187 4.47 -11.29 13.96
N GLN A 188 3.68 -10.85 12.97
CA GLN A 188 2.89 -11.75 12.12
C GLN A 188 3.71 -12.97 11.65
N THR A 189 3.16 -14.16 11.86
CA THR A 189 3.79 -15.45 11.52
C THR A 189 3.04 -16.25 10.45
N SER A 190 1.86 -15.78 10.03
CA SER A 190 1.06 -16.41 8.99
C SER A 190 0.84 -15.44 7.84
N PHE A 191 1.14 -15.88 6.61
CA PHE A 191 1.10 -15.08 5.40
C PHE A 191 0.36 -15.86 4.31
N ARG A 192 -0.54 -15.19 3.58
CA ARG A 192 -1.34 -15.87 2.55
C ARG A 192 -0.55 -16.24 1.31
N GLN A 193 0.38 -15.38 0.90
CA GLN A 193 1.18 -15.56 -0.30
C GLN A 193 2.59 -15.02 -0.07
N TYR A 194 3.56 -15.68 -0.69
CA TYR A 194 4.94 -15.24 -0.81
C TYR A 194 5.28 -15.12 -2.29
N TYR A 195 5.83 -13.97 -2.69
CA TYR A 195 6.09 -13.63 -4.09
C TYR A 195 7.56 -13.66 -4.42
N ASN A 196 7.89 -13.99 -5.68
CA ASN A 196 9.25 -13.92 -6.19
C ASN A 196 9.82 -12.49 -6.06
N GLY A 197 11.03 -12.37 -5.56
CA GLY A 197 11.68 -11.07 -5.30
C GLY A 197 11.17 -10.32 -4.06
N SER A 198 10.20 -10.88 -3.32
CA SER A 198 9.78 -10.36 -2.02
C SER A 198 10.49 -11.08 -0.87
N GLU A 199 10.26 -10.62 0.36
CA GLU A 199 10.80 -11.23 1.58
C GLU A 199 9.73 -11.24 2.69
N ILE A 200 9.68 -12.34 3.45
CA ILE A 200 8.92 -12.43 4.69
C ILE A 200 9.90 -12.29 5.86
N VAL A 201 9.67 -11.29 6.70
CA VAL A 201 10.48 -11.03 7.90
C VAL A 201 9.62 -11.20 9.15
N VAL A 202 10.05 -12.09 10.04
CA VAL A 202 9.45 -12.29 11.36
C VAL A 202 10.48 -11.94 12.42
N ALA A 203 10.07 -11.13 13.39
CA ALA A 203 10.88 -10.80 14.56
C ALA A 203 10.13 -11.18 15.84
N GLY A 204 10.88 -11.56 16.87
CA GLY A 204 10.34 -11.90 18.18
C GLY A 204 11.39 -11.78 19.27
N GLN A 205 11.04 -12.26 20.46
CA GLN A 205 11.92 -12.32 21.61
C GLN A 205 12.13 -13.78 22.01
N ILE A 206 13.37 -14.19 22.17
CA ILE A 206 13.71 -15.53 22.65
C ILE A 206 13.29 -15.65 24.12
N THR A 207 12.65 -16.76 24.49
CA THR A 207 12.26 -17.04 25.87
C THR A 207 13.46 -17.51 26.69
N ASP A 208 13.47 -17.17 27.97
CA ASP A 208 14.51 -17.59 28.94
C ASP A 208 15.96 -17.24 28.57
N ASN A 209 16.14 -16.35 27.58
CA ASN A 209 17.44 -15.98 27.01
C ASN A 209 18.30 -17.19 26.61
N SER A 210 17.66 -18.31 26.25
CA SER A 210 18.34 -19.55 25.86
C SER A 210 17.96 -19.95 24.43
N LEU A 211 18.97 -20.27 23.63
CA LEU A 211 18.79 -20.82 22.29
C LEU A 211 18.71 -22.35 22.28
N GLU A 212 18.89 -23.02 23.43
CA GLU A 212 18.94 -24.49 23.52
C GLU A 212 17.66 -25.16 23.01
N THR A 213 16.51 -24.50 23.21
CA THR A 213 15.18 -24.99 22.79
C THR A 213 14.62 -24.24 21.58
N PHE A 214 15.39 -23.30 21.01
CA PHE A 214 14.92 -22.49 19.90
C PHE A 214 14.87 -23.32 18.62
N GLN A 215 13.67 -23.48 18.06
CA GLN A 215 13.45 -24.21 16.82
C GLN A 215 12.54 -23.40 15.91
N THR A 216 12.80 -23.51 14.61
CA THR A 216 12.01 -22.84 13.58
C THR A 216 11.49 -23.86 12.58
N GLU A 217 10.22 -23.70 12.21
CA GLU A 217 9.59 -24.50 11.17
C GLU A 217 8.77 -23.60 10.27
N VAL A 218 8.96 -23.71 8.96
CA VAL A 218 8.18 -23.02 7.94
C VAL A 218 7.40 -24.06 7.17
N ILE A 219 6.07 -23.97 7.23
CA ILE A 219 5.15 -24.80 6.46
C ILE A 219 4.48 -23.92 5.41
N ALA A 220 4.43 -24.37 4.15
CA ALA A 220 3.73 -23.67 3.09
C ALA A 220 3.25 -24.63 2.00
N ILE A 221 2.49 -24.12 1.04
CA ILE A 221 2.00 -24.87 -0.12
C ILE A 221 2.64 -24.32 -1.39
N SER A 222 3.20 -25.20 -2.23
CA SER A 222 3.75 -24.89 -3.57
C SER A 222 3.18 -25.84 -4.62
N LYS A 223 2.49 -25.33 -5.64
CA LYS A 223 1.85 -26.10 -6.72
C LYS A 223 1.04 -27.32 -6.25
N ASN A 224 0.40 -27.24 -5.09
CA ASN A 224 -0.32 -28.31 -4.35
C ASN A 224 0.51 -29.27 -3.49
N THR A 225 1.82 -29.07 -3.34
CA THR A 225 2.63 -29.85 -2.41
C THR A 225 2.88 -29.04 -1.15
N ASN A 226 2.74 -29.69 0.01
CA ASN A 226 3.19 -29.10 1.27
C ASN A 226 4.72 -29.13 1.28
N VAL A 227 5.33 -27.98 1.51
CA VAL A 227 6.76 -27.83 1.74
C VAL A 227 6.98 -27.48 3.20
N THR A 228 7.92 -28.18 3.83
CA THR A 228 8.32 -27.94 5.21
C THR A 228 9.83 -27.71 5.24
N TYR A 229 10.22 -26.59 5.83
CA TYR A 229 11.62 -26.27 6.11
C TYR A 229 11.77 -26.20 7.62
N GLN A 230 12.76 -26.90 8.16
CA GLN A 230 13.09 -26.85 9.58
C GLN A 230 14.53 -26.41 9.73
N ASP A 231 14.77 -25.53 10.70
CA ASP A 231 16.10 -25.08 11.03
C ASP A 231 16.25 -24.94 12.55
N SER A 232 17.44 -25.28 13.04
CA SER A 232 17.85 -25.17 14.43
C SER A 232 19.13 -24.36 14.49
N VAL A 233 19.07 -23.20 15.14
CA VAL A 233 20.22 -22.30 15.26
C VAL A 233 21.23 -22.88 16.25
N SER A 234 22.47 -23.11 15.82
CA SER A 234 23.55 -23.47 16.73
C SER A 234 24.11 -22.22 17.40
N THR A 235 24.39 -22.29 18.71
CA THR A 235 24.98 -21.18 19.48
C THR A 235 26.37 -20.75 18.98
N LYS A 236 27.02 -21.56 18.14
CA LYS A 236 28.30 -21.27 17.51
C LYS A 236 28.20 -20.32 16.30
N ASP A 237 27.00 -20.15 15.73
CA ASP A 237 26.76 -19.31 14.55
C ASP A 237 26.45 -17.86 14.93
N VAL A 238 26.23 -17.57 16.22
CA VAL A 238 26.08 -16.22 16.76
C VAL A 238 27.49 -15.61 16.94
N ILE A 239 28.17 -15.39 15.82
CA ILE A 239 29.49 -14.76 15.79
C ILE A 239 29.35 -13.30 16.26
N ASP A 240 30.12 -12.94 17.30
CA ASP A 240 30.50 -11.58 17.72
C ASP A 240 29.62 -10.44 17.17
N VAL A 241 28.36 -10.41 17.59
CA VAL A 241 27.51 -9.24 17.36
C VAL A 241 28.12 -8.13 18.22
N LEU A 242 28.86 -7.21 17.59
CA LEU A 242 29.38 -6.04 18.30
C LEU A 242 28.23 -5.42 19.12
N PRO A 243 28.44 -4.94 20.35
CA PRO A 243 27.37 -4.42 21.21
C PRO A 243 26.48 -3.34 20.54
N GLN A 244 27.00 -2.68 19.51
CA GLN A 244 26.30 -1.71 18.67
C GLN A 244 25.16 -2.33 17.82
N HIS A 245 25.25 -3.62 17.49
CA HIS A 245 24.29 -4.37 16.67
C HIS A 245 23.22 -5.13 17.49
N GLU A 246 23.45 -5.45 18.77
CA GLU A 246 22.40 -6.02 19.65
C GLU A 246 21.21 -5.06 19.78
N ASN A 247 21.52 -3.76 19.96
CA ASN A 247 20.50 -2.71 20.00
C ASN A 247 19.75 -2.60 18.66
N PHE A 248 20.41 -2.88 17.53
CA PHE A 248 19.77 -2.82 16.22
C PHE A 248 18.70 -3.90 16.05
N ILE A 249 18.98 -5.17 16.36
CA ILE A 249 18.00 -6.27 16.21
C ILE A 249 16.80 -6.05 17.13
N GLN A 250 17.04 -5.60 18.36
CA GLN A 250 15.96 -5.25 19.28
C GLN A 250 15.11 -4.08 18.75
N ARG A 251 15.73 -3.05 18.18
CA ARG A 251 15.02 -1.93 17.55
C ARG A 251 14.27 -2.35 16.29
N LEU A 252 14.80 -3.29 15.51
CA LEU A 252 14.11 -3.86 14.33
C LEU A 252 12.83 -4.57 14.75
N TRP A 253 12.90 -5.44 15.77
CA TRP A 253 11.72 -6.07 16.35
C TRP A 253 10.67 -5.04 16.80
N ALA A 254 11.11 -4.01 17.52
CA ALA A 254 10.23 -2.96 18.01
C ALA A 254 9.59 -2.16 16.86
N TYR A 255 10.37 -1.82 15.83
CA TYR A 255 9.89 -1.13 14.63
C TYR A 255 8.83 -1.93 13.89
N LEU A 256 9.09 -3.22 13.61
CA LEU A 256 8.14 -4.10 12.94
C LEU A 256 6.87 -4.29 13.76
N THR A 257 7.01 -4.47 15.08
CA THR A 257 5.87 -4.62 16.00
C THR A 257 5.01 -3.36 16.02
N VAL A 258 5.62 -2.17 16.15
CA VAL A 258 4.89 -0.89 16.11
C VAL A 258 4.21 -0.68 14.77
N LYS A 259 4.90 -0.96 13.65
CA LYS A 259 4.32 -0.87 12.31
C LYS A 259 3.07 -1.75 12.18
N GLN A 260 3.17 -3.03 12.55
CA GLN A 260 2.03 -3.96 12.49
C GLN A 260 0.88 -3.58 13.43
N LEU A 261 1.18 -3.02 14.61
CA LEU A 261 0.14 -2.53 15.52
C LEU A 261 -0.62 -1.34 14.93
N LEU A 262 0.09 -0.41 14.29
CA LEU A 262 -0.53 0.74 13.60
C LEU A 262 -1.37 0.31 12.40
N GLU A 263 -0.90 -0.66 11.60
CA GLU A 263 -1.68 -1.24 10.50
C GLU A 263 -2.95 -1.94 11.02
N LYS A 264 -2.84 -2.74 12.09
CA LYS A 264 -3.99 -3.38 12.73
C LYS A 264 -4.97 -2.36 13.30
N GLU A 265 -4.49 -1.25 13.87
CA GLU A 265 -5.35 -0.19 14.41
C GLU A 265 -6.36 0.35 13.37
N VAL A 266 -6.00 0.34 12.08
CA VAL A 266 -6.88 0.77 10.98
C VAL A 266 -8.07 -0.17 10.79
N ALA A 267 -7.87 -1.48 11.00
CA ALA A 267 -8.90 -2.51 10.83
C ALA A 267 -9.70 -2.80 12.11
N LEU A 268 -9.13 -2.56 13.29
CA LEU A 268 -9.73 -2.87 14.59
C LEU A 268 -10.81 -1.86 15.03
N LYS A 269 -11.68 -2.29 15.95
CA LYS A 269 -12.75 -1.47 16.55
C LYS A 269 -12.78 -1.63 18.07
N GLY A 270 -13.33 -0.63 18.78
CA GLY A 270 -13.58 -0.72 20.22
C GLY A 270 -12.31 -0.93 21.06
N GLU A 271 -12.40 -1.81 22.05
CA GLU A 271 -11.32 -2.07 23.02
C GLU A 271 -10.06 -2.64 22.38
N GLU A 272 -10.18 -3.50 21.37
CA GLU A 272 -9.03 -4.07 20.67
C GLU A 272 -8.17 -2.99 20.00
N LYS A 273 -8.84 -1.97 19.43
CA LYS A 273 -8.17 -0.82 18.83
C LYS A 273 -7.40 -0.02 19.88
N GLU A 274 -8.03 0.27 21.01
CA GLU A 274 -7.38 1.03 22.09
C GLU A 274 -6.22 0.24 22.72
N ALA A 275 -6.34 -1.07 22.85
CA ALA A 275 -5.26 -1.94 23.32
C ALA A 275 -4.07 -1.94 22.35
N ALA A 276 -4.32 -2.09 21.05
CA ALA A 276 -3.28 -2.03 20.02
C ALA A 276 -2.58 -0.66 20.01
N ARG A 277 -3.37 0.43 20.08
CA ARG A 277 -2.88 1.81 20.12
C ARG A 277 -2.02 2.07 21.36
N LYS A 278 -2.46 1.63 22.54
CA LYS A 278 -1.69 1.76 23.79
C LYS A 278 -0.36 1.02 23.69
N LYS A 279 -0.36 -0.23 23.22
CA LYS A 279 0.86 -1.02 23.04
C LYS A 279 1.83 -0.36 22.04
N ALA A 280 1.30 0.18 20.94
CA ALA A 280 2.10 0.89 19.94
C ALA A 280 2.71 2.18 20.52
N LEU A 281 1.96 2.92 21.33
CA LEU A 281 2.44 4.11 22.03
C LEU A 281 3.56 3.76 23.02
N ASP A 282 3.35 2.76 23.88
CA ASP A 282 4.32 2.33 24.90
C ASP A 282 5.64 1.90 24.25
N LEU A 283 5.60 1.12 23.17
CA LEU A 283 6.79 0.75 22.39
C LEU A 283 7.43 1.95 21.69
N SER A 284 6.62 2.85 21.13
CA SER A 284 7.14 4.06 20.46
C SER A 284 7.91 4.95 21.45
N LEU A 285 7.42 5.09 22.68
CA LEU A 285 8.10 5.85 23.73
C LEU A 285 9.36 5.13 24.23
N LYS A 286 9.26 3.82 24.48
CA LYS A 286 10.39 3.00 24.96
C LYS A 286 11.59 3.01 24.01
N TYR A 287 11.34 2.97 22.70
CA TYR A 287 12.39 2.93 21.67
C TYR A 287 12.60 4.27 20.95
N GLU A 288 11.95 5.33 21.44
CA GLU A 288 12.08 6.71 20.96
C GLU A 288 11.73 6.88 19.47
N PHE A 289 10.74 6.14 18.98
CA PHE A 289 10.23 6.29 17.62
C PHE A 289 9.27 7.48 17.52
N VAL A 290 9.45 8.30 16.49
CA VAL A 290 8.46 9.29 16.07
C VAL A 290 7.45 8.60 15.15
N THR A 291 6.26 8.36 15.68
CA THR A 291 5.16 7.65 15.02
C THR A 291 3.92 8.54 14.94
N PRO A 292 2.80 8.12 14.33
CA PRO A 292 1.57 8.91 14.37
C PRO A 292 1.02 9.12 15.79
N LEU A 293 1.55 8.40 16.79
CA LEU A 293 1.15 8.47 18.20
C LEU A 293 2.11 9.28 19.08
N THR A 294 3.31 9.62 18.58
CA THR A 294 4.37 10.30 19.35
C THR A 294 4.92 11.51 18.59
N SER A 295 5.57 12.42 19.30
CA SER A 295 6.11 13.67 18.74
C SER A 295 7.44 13.99 19.40
N MET A 296 8.41 14.50 18.64
CA MET A 296 9.68 14.97 19.19
C MET A 296 9.62 16.48 19.36
N VAL A 297 9.90 16.97 20.56
CA VAL A 297 9.86 18.39 20.91
C VAL A 297 11.27 18.86 21.21
N VAL A 298 11.73 19.89 20.51
CA VAL A 298 13.03 20.53 20.72
C VAL A 298 12.78 21.91 21.35
N THR A 299 13.24 22.08 22.59
CA THR A 299 13.17 23.35 23.33
C THR A 299 14.54 24.01 23.36
N LYS A 300 14.61 25.30 23.00
CA LYS A 300 15.83 26.10 23.14
C LYS A 300 15.83 26.79 24.51
N PRO A 301 16.94 26.76 25.28
CA PRO A 301 16.97 27.34 26.63
C PRO A 301 16.78 28.87 26.71
N GLN A 302 16.91 29.60 25.60
CA GLN A 302 16.98 31.08 25.58
C GLN A 302 15.94 31.76 24.67
N GLU A 303 15.11 31.00 23.96
CA GLU A 303 14.01 31.52 23.13
C GLU A 303 12.80 30.60 23.33
N GLU A 304 11.62 31.16 23.63
CA GLU A 304 10.33 30.46 23.77
C GLU A 304 9.81 29.80 22.46
N GLU A 305 10.68 29.63 21.45
CA GLU A 305 10.34 28.97 20.20
C GLU A 305 10.55 27.46 20.33
N THR A 306 9.46 26.77 20.65
CA THR A 306 9.38 25.30 20.63
C THR A 306 9.26 24.77 19.20
N GLN A 307 10.14 23.87 18.80
CA GLN A 307 10.00 23.14 17.53
C GLN A 307 9.45 21.74 17.78
N VAL A 308 8.40 21.36 17.04
CA VAL A 308 7.74 20.05 17.19
C VAL A 308 7.83 19.28 15.86
N ALA A 309 8.35 18.06 15.92
CA ALA A 309 8.39 17.13 14.80
C ALA A 309 7.38 16.00 15.01
N HIS A 310 6.52 15.80 14.01
CA HIS A 310 5.52 14.73 13.96
C HIS A 310 5.75 13.88 12.72
N LYS A 311 5.34 12.60 12.77
CA LYS A 311 5.23 11.79 11.55
C LYS A 311 4.05 12.33 10.72
N PRO A 312 4.26 12.79 9.46
CA PRO A 312 3.16 13.27 8.63
C PRO A 312 2.15 12.15 8.39
N LYS A 313 0.86 12.50 8.43
CA LYS A 313 -0.21 11.60 7.98
C LYS A 313 -0.38 11.71 6.47
N GLU A 314 -0.63 10.58 5.83
CA GLU A 314 -0.92 10.56 4.39
C GLU A 314 -2.15 11.44 4.09
N GLY A 315 -2.10 12.24 3.03
CA GLY A 315 -3.18 13.16 2.64
C GLY A 315 -3.29 14.46 3.45
N MET A 316 -2.54 14.65 4.54
CA MET A 316 -2.50 15.93 5.26
C MET A 316 -1.40 16.85 4.71
N ARG A 317 -1.76 18.10 4.37
CA ARG A 317 -0.75 19.14 4.10
C ARG A 317 0.04 19.42 5.38
N PRO A 318 1.36 19.62 5.30
CA PRO A 318 2.15 19.97 6.48
C PRO A 318 1.58 21.25 7.13
N PRO A 319 1.57 21.34 8.48
CA PRO A 319 1.11 22.54 9.15
C PRO A 319 1.91 23.74 8.65
N LYS A 320 1.22 24.82 8.25
CA LYS A 320 1.87 26.07 7.88
C LYS A 320 2.74 26.51 9.06
N ARG A 321 4.02 26.77 8.83
CA ARG A 321 4.89 27.40 9.83
C ARG A 321 4.21 28.69 10.30
N HIS A 322 3.71 28.70 11.54
CA HIS A 322 3.25 29.93 12.16
C HIS A 322 4.47 30.77 12.49
N HIS A 323 4.91 31.60 11.54
CA HIS A 323 5.75 32.74 11.88
C HIS A 323 4.86 33.80 12.50
N SER A 324 4.88 33.92 13.83
CA SER A 324 4.38 35.09 14.55
C SER A 324 5.31 36.29 14.30
N MET A 325 5.24 36.88 13.10
CA MET A 325 5.97 38.11 12.81
C MET A 325 5.31 39.31 13.51
N ARG A 326 5.78 39.66 14.72
CA ARG A 326 5.81 41.07 15.16
C ARG A 326 7.12 41.69 14.63
N ARG A 327 7.10 42.16 13.38
CA ARG A 327 8.19 43.00 12.85
C ARG A 327 8.07 44.41 13.43
N LYS A 328 8.93 44.76 14.39
CA LYS A 328 9.38 46.15 14.55
C LYS A 328 10.59 46.35 13.64
N HIS A 329 10.45 47.24 12.66
CA HIS A 329 11.55 47.68 11.82
C HIS A 329 12.61 48.41 12.64
N LYS A 330 13.87 48.00 12.47
CA LYS A 330 15.05 48.88 12.46
C LYS A 330 16.05 48.34 11.43
N PRO A 331 16.64 49.17 10.56
CA PRO A 331 17.65 48.74 9.61
C PRO A 331 19.05 48.93 10.22
N SER A 332 19.91 47.91 10.15
CA SER A 332 21.35 48.14 10.14
C SER A 332 22.15 46.90 9.70
N SER A 333 23.01 47.16 8.70
CA SER A 333 24.34 46.60 8.44
C SER A 333 24.52 45.10 8.19
N CYS A 334 24.61 44.78 6.89
CA CYS A 334 25.76 44.15 6.22
C CYS A 334 26.77 43.35 7.08
N CYS A 335 26.87 42.04 6.82
CA CYS A 335 28.14 41.33 6.82
C CYS A 335 28.14 40.25 5.72
N LYS A 336 29.12 40.38 4.82
CA LYS A 336 29.42 39.52 3.68
C LYS A 336 29.93 38.15 4.14
N TRP A 337 29.62 37.11 3.38
CA TRP A 337 30.47 35.93 3.24
C TRP A 337 30.81 35.71 1.76
N LYS A 338 32.10 35.52 1.48
CA LYS A 338 32.71 35.30 0.16
C LYS A 338 33.27 33.88 0.11
N GLY A 339 33.07 33.22 -1.03
CA GLY A 339 33.93 32.13 -1.53
C GLY A 339 33.35 30.73 -1.33
N TYR A 340 33.49 29.76 -2.26
CA TYR A 340 34.08 29.70 -3.59
C TYR A 340 33.62 28.35 -4.19
N GLY A 341 33.29 28.30 -5.48
CA GLY A 341 33.53 27.09 -6.29
C GLY A 341 32.33 26.30 -6.85
N ARG A 342 32.14 26.50 -8.16
CA ARG A 342 31.70 25.55 -9.21
C ARG A 342 30.19 25.32 -9.43
N ASN A 343 29.67 26.16 -10.34
CA ASN A 343 28.76 25.88 -11.46
C ASN A 343 27.82 24.66 -11.37
N PHE A 344 26.50 24.92 -11.34
CA PHE A 344 25.62 24.59 -12.47
C PHE A 344 24.48 25.61 -12.58
N SER A 345 24.18 25.95 -13.83
CA SER A 345 23.26 27.00 -14.29
C SER A 345 21.80 26.61 -14.08
N CYS A 346 20.97 27.56 -13.63
CA CYS A 346 19.54 27.55 -13.94
C CYS A 346 19.15 28.95 -14.43
N VAL A 347 18.84 29.03 -15.72
CA VAL A 347 18.43 30.25 -16.42
C VAL A 347 16.96 30.51 -16.08
N LEU A 348 16.70 31.58 -15.33
CA LEU A 348 15.39 32.19 -15.19
C LEU A 348 15.43 33.56 -15.86
N ALA A 349 14.95 33.62 -17.10
CA ALA A 349 14.68 34.87 -17.79
C ALA A 349 13.37 35.45 -17.23
N CYS A 350 13.49 36.50 -16.41
CA CYS A 350 12.39 37.41 -16.14
C CYS A 350 12.39 38.47 -17.25
N ASN A 351 11.26 38.64 -17.95
CA ASN A 351 11.04 39.84 -18.74
C ASN A 351 9.76 40.55 -18.30
N SER A 352 9.98 41.78 -17.84
CA SER A 352 9.17 42.99 -17.99
C SER A 352 7.65 42.88 -17.81
N GLY A 353 7.17 43.59 -16.79
CA GLY A 353 5.75 43.72 -16.49
C GLY A 353 4.93 44.36 -17.59
N LYS A 354 3.62 44.11 -17.49
CA LYS A 354 2.50 44.92 -17.94
C LYS A 354 1.24 44.38 -17.28
N ASP A 355 0.38 45.31 -16.88
CA ASP A 355 -0.91 45.12 -16.21
C ASP A 355 -1.75 43.95 -16.74
N CYS A 356 -2.47 43.26 -15.86
CA CYS A 356 -3.82 42.79 -16.14
C CYS A 356 -4.62 42.49 -14.86
N ARG A 357 -5.92 42.76 -14.98
CA ARG A 357 -6.91 43.05 -13.92
C ARG A 357 -7.41 41.81 -13.18
N TYR A 358 -7.95 42.08 -11.99
CA TYR A 358 -8.78 41.17 -11.21
C TYR A 358 -10.13 40.95 -11.90
N VAL A 359 -10.49 39.70 -12.20
CA VAL A 359 -11.85 39.29 -12.57
C VAL A 359 -12.22 38.09 -11.69
N PRO A 360 -13.20 38.21 -10.76
CA PRO A 360 -13.69 37.08 -10.01
C PRO A 360 -14.81 36.42 -10.81
N SER A 361 -14.63 35.16 -11.23
CA SER A 361 -15.75 34.33 -11.65
C SER A 361 -15.91 33.18 -10.66
N SER A 362 -16.85 33.40 -9.74
CA SER A 362 -17.54 32.35 -9.03
C SER A 362 -18.27 31.45 -10.02
N THR A 363 -17.94 30.17 -10.04
CA THR A 363 -18.88 29.13 -10.46
C THR A 363 -18.62 27.89 -9.62
N ARG A 364 -19.50 27.64 -8.65
CA ARG A 364 -19.73 26.29 -8.13
C ARG A 364 -20.09 25.42 -9.33
N GLN A 365 -19.19 24.54 -9.75
CA GLN A 365 -19.53 23.42 -10.62
C GLN A 365 -19.52 22.15 -9.79
N ALA A 366 -20.68 21.49 -9.79
CA ALA A 366 -20.93 20.23 -9.13
C ALA A 366 -19.93 19.15 -9.57
N SER A 367 -19.50 18.35 -8.61
CA SER A 367 -18.64 17.18 -8.76
C SER A 367 -19.17 16.24 -9.84
N LYS A 368 -18.38 16.00 -10.90
CA LYS A 368 -18.67 14.97 -11.90
C LYS A 368 -18.02 13.62 -11.49
N PRO A 369 -18.77 12.51 -11.54
CA PRO A 369 -18.35 11.20 -11.05
C PRO A 369 -17.43 10.44 -12.02
N LYS A 370 -16.61 9.51 -11.51
CA LYS A 370 -15.41 8.97 -12.18
C LYS A 370 -15.30 7.43 -12.07
N PRO A 371 -14.89 6.70 -13.13
CA PRO A 371 -14.85 5.23 -13.13
C PRO A 371 -13.68 4.62 -12.36
N ALA A 372 -13.65 3.29 -12.26
CA ALA A 372 -12.57 2.52 -11.68
C ALA A 372 -12.53 1.10 -12.32
N PHE A 373 -11.43 0.36 -12.17
CA PHE A 373 -11.21 -0.97 -12.74
C PHE A 373 -10.95 -2.00 -11.66
N SER A 374 -11.39 -3.24 -11.86
CA SER A 374 -11.02 -4.37 -10.99
C SER A 374 -10.53 -5.51 -11.87
N ILE A 375 -9.46 -6.16 -11.48
CA ILE A 375 -8.86 -7.26 -12.23
C ILE A 375 -8.76 -8.47 -11.32
N ALA A 376 -9.25 -9.61 -11.80
CA ALA A 376 -9.22 -10.89 -11.09
C ALA A 376 -8.25 -11.84 -11.80
N TYR A 377 -7.32 -12.43 -11.05
CA TYR A 377 -6.30 -13.33 -11.56
C TYR A 377 -6.26 -14.63 -10.75
N HIS A 378 -5.93 -15.73 -11.42
CA HIS A 378 -5.33 -16.94 -10.88
C HIS A 378 -3.94 -17.04 -11.49
N VAL A 379 -2.93 -16.98 -10.63
CA VAL A 379 -1.55 -17.19 -11.01
C VAL A 379 -1.15 -18.60 -10.56
N PRO A 380 -0.69 -19.50 -11.45
CA PRO A 380 -0.07 -20.75 -11.08
C PRO A 380 1.11 -20.46 -10.17
N GLN A 381 1.27 -21.26 -9.12
CA GLN A 381 2.52 -21.21 -8.38
C GLN A 381 3.64 -21.70 -9.28
N TYR A 382 4.84 -21.12 -9.20
CA TYR A 382 6.02 -21.52 -9.98
C TYR A 382 7.06 -22.25 -9.14
#